data_AF-A0A4Q2YVB7-F1
#
_entry.id   AF-A0A4Q2YVB7-F1
#
_cell.length_a   1.000
_cell.length_b   1.000
_cell.length_c   1.000
_cell.angle_alpha   90.00
_cell.angle_beta   90.00
_cell.angle_gamma   90.00
#
_symmetry.space_group_name_H-M   'P 1'
#
loop_
_entity.id
_entity.type
_entity.pdbx_description
1 polymer ?
#
loop_
_entity_poly.entity_id
_entity_poly.type
_entity_poly.pdbx_seq_one_letter_code
_entity_poly.pdbx_strand_id
1 'polypeptide(L)'
;MNATLARLITAFRSAQDLAVVTLRDRLGVPIPESNRHWATTCHDLDLPARGRSIGIAIRPHGYGVEITFPAISIDFDWGDHGEAYGFDLWRLWNHCETNGLFPDTLTYNVLKHQFDNACAAGELVADRLLHYLPEERARFAPATTPASSAS
;
A
#
# COMPACT_ATOMS: atom_id res chain seq x y z
N MET A 1 -14.79 6.10 -10.37
CA MET A 1 -13.34 6.26 -10.58
C MET A 1 -13.06 6.10 -12.05
N ASN A 2 -12.17 6.91 -12.65
CA ASN A 2 -11.80 6.72 -14.05
C ASN A 2 -11.11 5.36 -14.26
N ALA A 3 -11.39 4.71 -15.40
CA ALA A 3 -10.91 3.37 -15.71
C ALA A 3 -9.37 3.23 -15.71
N THR A 4 -8.64 4.28 -16.11
CA THR A 4 -7.17 4.26 -16.08
C THR A 4 -6.67 4.21 -14.64
N LEU A 5 -7.12 5.14 -13.78
CA LEU A 5 -6.75 5.17 -12.37
C LEU A 5 -7.13 3.86 -11.66
N ALA A 6 -8.35 3.35 -11.90
CA ALA A 6 -8.81 2.10 -11.31
C ALA A 6 -7.91 0.90 -11.68
N ARG A 7 -7.47 0.82 -12.94
CA ARG A 7 -6.54 -0.24 -13.40
C ARG A 7 -5.18 -0.13 -12.71
N LEU A 8 -4.63 1.07 -12.59
CA LEU A 8 -3.32 1.28 -11.95
C LEU A 8 -3.36 0.96 -10.45
N ILE A 9 -4.43 1.37 -9.76
CA ILE A 9 -4.66 1.00 -8.36
C ILE A 9 -4.79 -0.51 -8.23
N THR A 10 -5.55 -1.18 -9.11
CA THR A 10 -5.69 -2.65 -9.09
C THR A 10 -4.33 -3.35 -9.23
N ALA A 11 -3.47 -2.88 -10.12
CA ALA A 11 -2.11 -3.41 -10.28
C ALA A 11 -1.25 -3.20 -9.02
N PHE A 12 -1.29 -1.99 -8.46
CA PHE A 12 -0.59 -1.64 -7.22
C PHE A 12 -1.05 -2.52 -6.04
N ARG A 13 -2.37 -2.67 -5.86
CA ARG A 13 -2.96 -3.51 -4.80
C ARG A 13 -2.57 -4.99 -4.96
N SER A 14 -2.56 -5.49 -6.19
CA SER A 14 -2.10 -6.87 -6.48
C SER A 14 -0.63 -7.07 -6.10
N ALA A 15 0.21 -6.07 -6.32
CA ALA A 15 1.63 -6.10 -5.93
C ALA A 15 1.81 -6.02 -4.40
N GLN A 16 1.01 -5.20 -3.71
CA GLN A 16 0.98 -5.16 -2.24
C GLN A 16 0.56 -6.50 -1.66
N ASP A 17 -0.48 -7.13 -2.19
CA ASP A 17 -0.95 -8.44 -1.71
C ASP A 17 0.15 -9.51 -1.88
N LEU A 18 0.84 -9.52 -3.03
CA LEU A 18 2.00 -10.40 -3.25
C LEU A 18 3.13 -10.13 -2.24
N ALA A 19 3.44 -8.86 -1.99
CA ALA A 19 4.47 -8.46 -1.02
C ALA A 19 4.12 -8.92 0.40
N VAL A 20 2.89 -8.66 0.85
CA VAL A 20 2.40 -9.05 2.18
C VAL A 20 2.40 -10.56 2.36
N VAL A 21 1.89 -11.30 1.38
CA VAL A 21 1.92 -12.78 1.38
C VAL A 21 3.35 -13.29 1.42
N THR A 22 4.27 -12.69 0.68
CA THR A 22 5.68 -13.10 0.69
C THR A 22 6.34 -12.85 2.05
N LEU A 23 6.13 -11.66 2.63
CA LEU A 23 6.63 -11.34 3.96
C LEU A 23 6.10 -12.33 5.00
N ARG A 24 4.79 -12.56 5.03
CA ARG A 24 4.15 -13.44 6.00
C ARG A 24 4.48 -14.92 5.81
N ASP A 25 4.25 -15.46 4.62
CA ASP A 25 4.21 -16.91 4.41
C ASP A 25 5.56 -17.49 4.03
N ARG A 26 6.39 -16.73 3.30
CA ARG A 26 7.72 -17.19 2.86
C ARG A 26 8.82 -16.76 3.82
N LEU A 27 8.65 -15.58 4.41
CA LEU A 27 9.63 -14.99 5.31
C LEU A 27 9.13 -14.96 6.76
N GLY A 28 7.99 -15.55 7.12
CA GLY A 28 7.56 -15.62 8.53
C GLY A 28 7.54 -14.27 9.26
N VAL A 29 7.36 -13.17 8.53
CA VAL A 29 7.32 -11.81 9.09
C VAL A 29 5.90 -11.58 9.58
N PRO A 30 5.68 -11.30 10.87
CA PRO A 30 4.35 -11.00 11.36
C PRO A 30 3.83 -9.71 10.71
N ILE A 31 2.53 -9.66 10.43
CA ILE A 31 1.87 -8.41 10.04
C ILE A 31 1.97 -7.46 11.23
N PRO A 32 2.51 -6.23 11.04
CA PRO A 32 2.69 -5.31 12.16
C PRO A 32 1.34 -4.80 12.66
N GLU A 33 1.16 -4.70 13.97
CA GLU A 33 -0.03 -4.10 14.61
C GLU A 33 -0.24 -2.61 14.27
N SER A 34 0.83 -1.92 13.86
CA SER A 34 0.81 -0.51 13.46
C SER A 34 2.04 -0.16 12.64
N ASN A 35 1.99 0.95 11.90
CA ASN A 35 3.16 1.53 11.24
C ASN A 35 4.33 1.82 12.21
N ARG A 36 4.04 2.22 13.45
CA ARG A 36 5.06 2.44 14.48
C ARG A 36 5.71 1.14 14.91
N HIS A 37 4.91 0.11 15.14
CA HIS A 37 5.42 -1.22 15.46
C HIS A 37 6.33 -1.73 14.35
N TRP A 38 5.95 -1.54 13.08
CA TRP A 38 6.83 -1.82 11.95
C TRP A 38 8.16 -1.05 12.03
N ALA A 39 8.10 0.28 12.15
CA ALA A 39 9.28 1.14 12.18
C ALA A 39 10.28 0.76 13.29
N THR A 40 9.78 0.28 14.43
CA THR A 40 10.62 -0.10 15.57
C THR A 40 11.17 -1.52 15.49
N THR A 41 10.58 -2.41 14.68
CA THR A 41 10.95 -3.84 14.67
C THR A 41 11.55 -4.30 13.34
N CYS A 42 11.32 -3.59 12.24
CA CYS A 42 11.73 -4.04 10.91
C CYS A 42 13.24 -4.21 10.75
N HIS A 43 14.04 -3.45 11.51
CA HIS A 43 15.49 -3.55 11.53
C HIS A 43 16.01 -4.85 12.17
N ASP A 44 15.26 -5.44 13.10
CA ASP A 44 15.65 -6.66 13.80
C ASP A 44 15.37 -7.92 12.97
N LEU A 45 14.63 -7.79 11.86
CA LEU A 45 14.17 -8.91 11.04
C LEU A 45 15.17 -9.33 9.95
N ASP A 46 16.28 -8.62 9.77
CA ASP A 46 17.29 -8.84 8.70
C ASP A 46 16.67 -9.13 7.32
N LEU A 47 15.61 -8.38 6.97
CA LEU A 47 14.86 -8.59 5.73
C LEU A 47 15.72 -8.57 4.46
N PRO A 48 16.76 -7.73 4.33
CA PRO A 48 17.63 -7.77 3.16
C PRO A 48 18.31 -9.14 2.98
N ALA A 49 18.85 -9.76 4.04
CA ALA A 49 19.47 -11.07 3.92
C ALA A 49 18.45 -12.17 3.64
N ARG A 50 17.31 -12.12 4.32
CA ARG A 50 16.23 -13.11 4.14
C ARG A 50 15.63 -13.04 2.74
N GLY A 51 15.41 -11.84 2.20
CA GLY A 51 14.99 -11.65 0.82
C GLY A 51 15.99 -12.27 -0.17
N ARG A 52 17.30 -11.99 -0.01
CA ARG A 52 18.35 -12.56 -0.87
C ARG A 52 18.33 -14.09 -0.88
N SER A 53 18.02 -14.73 0.25
CA SER A 53 17.95 -16.19 0.35
C SER A 53 16.87 -16.83 -0.54
N ILE A 54 15.86 -16.06 -0.94
CA ILE A 54 14.78 -16.51 -1.83
C ILE A 54 14.76 -15.75 -3.18
N GLY A 55 15.83 -15.02 -3.49
CA GLY A 55 16.00 -14.35 -4.78
C GLY A 55 15.18 -13.06 -4.96
N ILE A 56 14.86 -12.34 -3.88
CA ILE A 56 14.21 -11.02 -3.95
C ILE A 56 15.01 -9.96 -3.18
N ALA A 57 14.87 -8.70 -3.57
CA ALA A 57 15.43 -7.59 -2.79
C ALA A 57 14.35 -7.04 -1.84
N ILE A 58 14.71 -6.79 -0.58
CA ILE A 58 13.83 -6.15 0.39
C ILE A 58 14.59 -5.01 1.06
N ARG A 59 13.96 -3.84 1.12
CA ARG A 59 14.47 -2.65 1.79
C ARG A 59 13.40 -2.09 2.73
N PRO A 60 13.44 -2.40 4.03
CA PRO A 60 12.60 -1.71 5.00
C PRO A 60 13.03 -0.25 5.11
N HIS A 61 12.07 0.65 5.33
CA HIS A 61 12.31 2.08 5.55
C HIS A 61 11.15 2.66 6.35
N GLY A 62 11.36 3.75 7.11
CA GLY A 62 10.29 4.51 7.79
C GLY A 62 9.11 3.66 8.28
N TYR A 63 7.92 3.90 7.71
CA TYR A 63 6.71 3.13 7.96
C TYR A 63 6.42 2.03 6.94
N GLY A 64 7.36 1.73 6.04
CA GLY A 64 7.12 0.89 4.88
C GLY A 64 8.24 -0.04 4.49
N VAL A 65 8.05 -0.62 3.31
CA VAL A 65 8.94 -1.61 2.75
C VAL A 65 8.90 -1.55 1.24
N GLU A 66 10.08 -1.53 0.62
CA GLU A 66 10.23 -1.79 -0.80
C GLU A 66 10.62 -3.26 -1.01
N ILE A 67 9.94 -3.94 -1.93
CA ILE A 67 10.24 -5.30 -2.34
C ILE A 67 10.35 -5.36 -3.86
N THR A 68 11.46 -5.89 -4.34
CA THR A 68 11.69 -6.13 -5.77
C THR A 68 11.74 -7.63 -6.04
N PHE A 69 10.71 -8.10 -6.72
CA PHE A 69 10.63 -9.43 -7.33
C PHE A 69 11.23 -9.41 -8.74
N PRO A 70 11.53 -10.56 -9.35
CA PRO A 70 12.04 -10.61 -10.73
C PRO A 70 11.14 -9.93 -11.77
N ALA A 71 9.82 -9.90 -11.54
CA ALA A 71 8.84 -9.35 -12.48
C ALA A 71 8.18 -8.04 -12.03
N ILE A 72 8.32 -7.65 -10.75
CA ILE A 72 7.58 -6.51 -10.21
C ILE A 72 8.28 -5.90 -8.98
N SER A 73 8.31 -4.57 -8.88
CA SER A 73 8.75 -3.83 -7.70
C SER A 73 7.59 -3.07 -7.06
N ILE A 74 7.57 -3.01 -5.73
CA ILE A 74 6.53 -2.31 -4.97
C ILE A 74 7.12 -1.67 -3.72
N ASP A 75 6.74 -0.41 -3.47
CA ASP A 75 7.03 0.34 -2.24
C ASP A 75 5.70 0.78 -1.63
N PHE A 76 5.45 0.41 -0.38
CA PHE A 76 4.27 0.82 0.37
C PHE A 76 4.58 1.04 1.84
N ASP A 77 3.76 1.87 2.49
CA ASP A 77 3.75 2.05 3.93
C ASP A 77 2.62 1.25 4.58
N TRP A 78 2.88 0.79 5.80
CA TRP A 78 1.84 0.31 6.69
C TRP A 78 1.02 1.50 7.21
N GLY A 79 -0.28 1.29 7.39
CA GLY A 79 -1.17 2.23 8.05
C GLY A 79 -1.05 2.21 9.58
N ASP A 80 -1.76 3.12 10.24
CA ASP A 80 -1.73 3.28 11.71
C ASP A 80 -2.16 2.01 12.47
N HIS A 81 -2.96 1.14 11.84
CA HIS A 81 -3.42 -0.14 12.40
C HIS A 81 -2.84 -1.35 11.65
N GLY A 82 -1.70 -1.18 10.96
CA GLY A 82 -1.03 -2.27 10.26
C GLY A 82 -1.61 -2.58 8.89
N GLU A 83 -2.40 -1.67 8.32
CA GLU A 83 -3.00 -1.85 7.00
C GLU A 83 -1.93 -1.80 5.92
N ALA A 84 -1.87 -2.82 5.05
CA ALA A 84 -0.95 -2.82 3.91
C ALA A 84 -1.55 -2.16 2.65
N TYR A 85 -2.74 -1.56 2.76
CA TYR A 85 -3.56 -1.22 1.59
C TYR A 85 -3.50 0.26 1.24
N GLY A 86 -2.91 1.07 2.11
CA GLY A 86 -2.75 2.49 1.89
C GLY A 86 -1.70 2.76 0.82
N PHE A 87 -1.90 3.83 0.08
CA PHE A 87 -0.94 4.35 -0.90
C PHE A 87 -1.08 5.85 -1.05
N ASP A 88 -0.05 6.49 -1.60
CA ASP A 88 -0.14 7.87 -2.05
C ASP A 88 0.13 7.95 -3.56
N LEU A 89 -0.10 9.12 -4.14
CA LEU A 89 0.09 9.35 -5.56
C LEU A 89 1.55 9.10 -6.01
N TRP A 90 2.54 9.42 -5.17
CA TRP A 90 3.94 9.26 -5.51
C TRP A 90 4.32 7.78 -5.60
N ARG A 91 3.87 6.96 -4.64
CA ARG A 91 4.07 5.51 -4.67
C ARG A 91 3.36 4.86 -5.85
N LEU A 92 2.13 5.27 -6.12
CA LEU A 92 1.38 4.78 -7.28
C LEU A 92 2.11 5.11 -8.59
N TRP A 93 2.58 6.36 -8.73
CA TRP A 93 3.37 6.79 -9.89
C TRP A 93 4.64 5.96 -10.04
N ASN A 94 5.46 5.87 -9.00
CA ASN A 94 6.73 5.14 -9.04
C ASN A 94 6.56 3.66 -9.33
N HIS A 95 5.52 3.03 -8.78
CA HIS A 95 5.20 1.64 -9.10
C HIS A 95 4.88 1.50 -10.58
N CYS A 96 4.07 2.38 -11.15
CA CYS A 96 3.72 2.30 -12.56
C CYS A 96 4.92 2.59 -13.47
N GLU A 97 5.77 3.56 -13.12
CA GLU A 97 7.00 3.89 -13.84
C GLU A 97 7.99 2.72 -13.81
N THR A 98 8.29 2.22 -12.61
CA THR A 98 9.26 1.13 -12.38
C THR A 98 8.86 -0.16 -13.10
N ASN A 99 7.57 -0.43 -13.20
CA ASN A 99 7.04 -1.67 -13.78
C ASN A 99 6.51 -1.50 -15.21
N GLY A 100 6.69 -0.33 -15.84
CA GLY A 100 6.26 -0.08 -17.23
C GLY A 100 4.75 -0.21 -17.44
N LEU A 101 3.92 0.23 -16.49
CA LEU A 101 2.46 0.08 -16.51
C LEU A 101 1.72 1.26 -17.16
N PHE A 102 2.43 2.33 -17.51
CA PHE A 102 1.82 3.50 -18.10
C PHE A 102 1.39 3.25 -19.56
N PRO A 103 0.16 3.66 -19.93
CA PRO A 103 -0.14 3.94 -21.32
C PRO A 103 0.74 5.08 -21.82
N ASP A 104 1.11 5.06 -23.11
CA ASP A 104 2.00 6.05 -23.75
C ASP A 104 1.63 7.53 -23.51
N THR A 105 0.36 7.81 -23.20
CA THR A 105 -0.18 9.16 -23.02
C THR A 105 -0.31 9.61 -21.56
N LEU A 106 0.00 8.75 -20.58
CA LEU A 106 -0.21 9.09 -19.18
C LEU A 106 0.99 9.85 -18.60
N THR A 107 0.74 11.08 -18.14
CA THR A 107 1.74 11.90 -17.44
C THR A 107 1.40 12.02 -15.95
N TYR A 108 2.38 12.45 -15.13
CA TYR A 108 2.17 12.64 -13.69
C TYR A 108 1.02 13.61 -13.41
N ASN A 109 0.92 14.70 -14.17
CA ASN A 109 -0.14 15.69 -14.00
C ASN A 109 -1.52 15.12 -14.35
N VAL A 110 -1.61 14.27 -15.38
CA VAL A 110 -2.87 13.60 -15.74
C VAL A 110 -3.27 12.62 -14.63
N LEU A 111 -2.33 11.80 -14.14
CA LEU A 111 -2.61 10.88 -13.03
C LEU A 111 -2.99 11.64 -11.76
N LYS A 112 -2.28 12.72 -11.42
CA LYS A 112 -2.58 13.59 -10.29
C LYS A 112 -4.00 14.14 -10.36
N HIS A 113 -4.39 14.69 -11.51
CA HIS A 113 -5.73 15.23 -11.69
C HIS A 113 -6.82 14.14 -11.54
N GLN A 114 -6.58 12.94 -12.08
CA GLN A 114 -7.49 11.80 -11.91
C GLN A 114 -7.58 11.38 -10.44
N PHE A 115 -6.46 11.35 -9.73
CA PHE A 115 -6.37 11.00 -8.31
C PHE A 115 -7.12 12.02 -7.44
N ASP A 116 -6.85 13.31 -7.64
CA ASP A 116 -7.51 14.40 -6.91
C ASP A 116 -9.03 14.37 -7.11
N ASN A 117 -9.50 14.09 -8.34
CA ASN A 117 -10.92 13.94 -8.64
C ASN A 117 -11.55 12.72 -7.93
N ALA A 118 -10.83 11.60 -7.85
CA ALA A 118 -11.30 10.43 -7.12
C ALA A 118 -11.42 10.71 -5.61
N CYS A 119 -10.47 11.43 -5.03
CA CYS A 119 -10.56 11.90 -3.65
C CYS A 119 -11.76 12.84 -3.44
N ALA A 120 -11.94 13.83 -4.33
CA ALA A 120 -13.06 14.77 -4.25
C ALA A 120 -14.44 14.09 -4.40
N ALA A 121 -14.51 13.00 -5.16
CA ALA A 121 -15.71 12.19 -5.33
C ALA A 121 -15.95 11.18 -4.19
N GLY A 122 -15.04 11.07 -3.21
CA GLY A 122 -15.12 10.09 -2.12
C GLY A 122 -14.83 8.65 -2.56
N GLU A 123 -14.26 8.47 -3.75
CA GLU A 123 -13.87 7.16 -4.31
C GLU A 123 -12.51 6.70 -3.78
N LEU A 124 -11.75 7.64 -3.21
CA LEU A 124 -10.58 7.39 -2.35
C LEU A 124 -10.77 8.17 -1.06
N VAL A 125 -10.49 7.53 0.07
CA VAL A 125 -10.54 8.16 1.40
C VAL A 125 -9.13 8.33 1.94
N ALA A 126 -8.84 9.54 2.42
CA ALA A 126 -7.56 9.84 3.04
C ALA A 126 -7.56 9.43 4.51
N ASP A 127 -6.44 8.84 4.94
CA ASP A 127 -6.07 8.71 6.34
C ASP A 127 -4.60 9.10 6.50
N ARG A 128 -4.37 10.26 7.13
CA ARG A 128 -3.07 10.91 7.27
C ARG A 128 -2.39 11.12 5.91
N LEU A 129 -1.34 10.36 5.62
CA LEU A 129 -0.54 10.48 4.39
C LEU A 129 -0.95 9.47 3.31
N LEU A 130 -1.85 8.54 3.64
CA LEU A 130 -2.24 7.45 2.76
C LEU A 130 -3.69 7.62 2.32
N HIS A 131 -3.99 7.07 1.15
CA HIS A 131 -5.32 6.96 0.57
C HIS A 131 -5.68 5.49 0.42
N TYR A 132 -6.97 5.21 0.53
CA TYR A 132 -7.52 3.86 0.53
C TYR A 132 -8.77 3.81 -0.33
N LEU A 133 -9.09 2.62 -0.83
CA LEU A 133 -10.46 2.35 -1.26
C LEU A 133 -11.39 2.37 -0.03
N PRO A 134 -12.58 2.98 -0.10
CA PRO A 134 -13.49 3.10 1.04
C PRO A 134 -13.77 1.78 1.76
N GLU A 135 -13.99 0.70 1.00
CA GLU A 135 -14.25 -0.64 1.51
C GLU A 135 -13.05 -1.27 2.22
N GLU A 136 -11.83 -0.92 1.83
CA GLU A 136 -10.60 -1.38 2.48
C GLU A 136 -10.39 -0.62 3.78
N ARG A 137 -10.60 0.70 3.78
CA ARG A 137 -10.51 1.51 5.00
C ARG A 137 -11.55 1.09 6.03
N ALA A 138 -12.79 0.81 5.59
CA ALA A 138 -13.89 0.42 6.47
C ALA A 138 -13.60 -0.84 7.30
N ARG A 139 -12.72 -1.74 6.83
CA ARG A 139 -12.29 -2.93 7.59
C ARG A 139 -11.47 -2.61 8.84
N PHE A 140 -10.89 -1.42 8.89
CA PHE A 140 -10.02 -0.96 9.97
C PHE A 140 -10.58 0.25 10.71
N ALA A 141 -11.75 0.74 10.28
CA ALA A 141 -12.48 1.71 11.07
C ALA A 141 -12.91 1.05 12.40
N PRO A 142 -12.77 1.73 13.55
CA PRO A 142 -13.34 1.22 14.79
C PRO A 142 -14.83 0.97 14.58
N ALA A 143 -15.32 -0.19 15.02
CA ALA A 143 -16.74 -0.49 14.95
C ALA A 143 -17.51 0.69 15.55
N THR A 144 -18.38 1.31 14.76
CA THR A 144 -19.30 2.33 15.27
C THR A 144 -20.17 1.66 16.31
N THR A 145 -19.86 1.87 17.59
CA THR A 145 -20.76 1.49 18.69
C THR A 145 -22.10 2.14 18.38
N PRO A 146 -23.21 1.38 18.21
CA PRO A 146 -24.50 1.98 18.05
C PRO A 146 -24.77 2.83 19.29
N ALA A 147 -25.12 4.10 19.09
CA ALA A 147 -25.54 4.95 20.18
C ALA A 147 -26.69 4.25 20.92
N SER A 148 -26.43 3.85 22.16
CA SER A 148 -27.44 3.31 23.06
C SER A 148 -28.53 4.37 23.19
N SER A 149 -29.69 4.09 22.60
CA SER A 149 -30.90 4.85 22.83
C SER A 149 -31.34 4.51 24.26
N ALA A 150 -30.95 5.36 25.20
CA ALA A 150 -31.52 5.34 26.53
C ALA A 150 -32.99 5.74 26.42
N SER A 151 -33.85 4.75 26.64
CA SER A 151 -35.29 4.87 26.90
C SER A 151 -35.57 5.53 28.24
#